data_AF-A0A7H8N0W4-F1
#
_entry.id   AF-A0A7H8N0W4-F1
#
_cell.length_a   1.000
_cell.length_b   1.000
_cell.length_c   1.000
_cell.angle_alpha   90.00
_cell.angle_beta   90.00
_cell.angle_gamma   90.00
#
_symmetry.space_group_name_H-M   'P 1'
#
loop_
_entity.id
_entity.type
_entity.pdbx_description
1 polymer ?
#
loop_
_entity_poly.entity_id
_entity_poly.type
_entity_poly.pdbx_seq_one_letter_code
_entity_poly.pdbx_strand_id
1 'polypeptide(L)'
;MNLRFPDPAQRAAIEAAAKQEGVSLQEYILSAAYARATAVEERFLEAFRESMSRAGEAFAAEAGVGPSKEQRAAELEARRDLDEQRE
;
A
#
# COMPACT_ATOMS: atom_id res chain seq x y z
N MET A 1 4.75 -31.57 -0.07
CA MET A 1 5.52 -30.80 0.94
C MET A 1 5.92 -31.76 2.05
N ASN A 2 7.21 -31.86 2.41
CA ASN A 2 7.65 -32.78 3.46
C ASN A 2 7.94 -32.00 4.75
N LEU A 3 6.91 -31.82 5.57
CA LEU A 3 6.99 -31.07 6.83
C LEU A 3 7.36 -32.03 7.97
N ARG A 4 8.44 -31.72 8.66
CA ARG A 4 8.81 -32.40 9.92
C ARG A 4 8.33 -31.55 11.08
N PHE A 5 7.46 -32.13 11.90
CA PHE A 5 7.09 -31.57 13.20
C PHE A 5 8.01 -32.20 14.24
N PRO A 6 8.98 -31.46 14.80
CA PRO A 6 9.90 -32.00 15.82
C PRO A 6 9.14 -32.37 17.10
N ASP A 7 8.07 -31.61 17.39
CA ASP A 7 7.22 -31.80 18.56
C ASP A 7 5.87 -32.43 18.15
N PRO A 8 5.52 -33.62 18.68
CA PRO A 8 4.23 -34.24 18.42
C PRO A 8 3.04 -33.45 19.00
N ALA A 9 3.23 -32.68 20.09
CA ALA A 9 2.16 -31.84 20.64
C ALA A 9 1.83 -30.69 19.68
N GLN A 10 2.84 -30.09 19.05
CA GLN A 10 2.65 -29.10 17.99
C GLN A 10 1.83 -29.66 16.82
N ARG A 11 2.13 -30.89 16.37
CA ARG A 11 1.37 -31.55 15.30
C ARG A 11 -0.11 -31.72 15.68
N ALA A 12 -0.38 -32.20 16.90
CA ALA A 12 -1.74 -32.40 17.38
C ALA A 12 -2.53 -31.09 17.48
N ALA A 13 -1.89 -30.00 17.93
CA ALA A 13 -2.52 -28.68 17.99
C ALA A 13 -2.92 -28.16 16.60
N ILE A 14 -2.05 -28.35 15.60
CA ILE A 14 -2.33 -27.93 14.21
C ILE A 14 -3.45 -28.80 13.60
N GLU A 15 -3.46 -30.11 13.88
CA GLU A 15 -4.56 -30.99 13.44
C GLU A 15 -5.90 -30.61 14.06
N ALA A 16 -5.91 -30.25 15.34
CA ALA A 16 -7.12 -29.76 16.00
C ALA A 16 -7.62 -28.45 15.38
N ALA A 17 -6.73 -27.52 15.08
CA ALA A 17 -7.07 -26.25 14.42
C ALA A 17 -7.62 -26.48 12.99
N ALA A 18 -6.95 -27.31 12.19
CA ALA A 18 -7.42 -27.68 10.85
C ALA A 18 -8.83 -28.31 10.90
N LYS A 19 -9.08 -29.18 11.89
CA LYS A 19 -10.39 -29.80 12.10
C LYS A 19 -11.45 -28.78 12.52
N GLN A 20 -11.11 -27.78 13.33
CA GLN A 20 -12.03 -26.70 13.71
C GLN A 20 -12.43 -25.85 12.50
N GLU A 21 -11.51 -25.61 11.58
CA GLU A 21 -11.76 -24.89 10.32
C GLU A 21 -12.40 -25.77 9.23
N GLY A 22 -12.53 -27.08 9.47
CA GLY A 22 -13.15 -28.02 8.53
C GLY A 22 -12.30 -28.33 7.29
N VAL A 23 -11.00 -28.02 7.34
CA VAL A 23 -10.06 -28.20 6.23
C VAL A 23 -9.08 -29.35 6.50
N SER A 24 -8.41 -29.81 5.44
CA SER A 24 -7.34 -30.80 5.61
C SER A 24 -6.12 -30.18 6.32
N LEU A 25 -5.33 -30.99 7.02
CA LEU A 25 -4.08 -30.53 7.66
C LEU A 25 -3.15 -29.85 6.65
N GLN A 26 -3.05 -30.38 5.43
CA GLN A 26 -2.19 -29.84 4.38
C GLN A 26 -2.68 -28.47 3.90
N GLU A 27 -3.99 -28.33 3.70
CA GLU A 27 -4.64 -27.08 3.30
C GLU A 27 -4.53 -26.00 4.37
N TYR A 28 -4.72 -26.37 5.64
CA TYR A 28 -4.52 -25.47 6.77
C TYR A 28 -3.10 -24.90 6.78
N ILE A 29 -2.09 -25.77 6.64
CA ILE A 29 -0.69 -25.33 6.66
C ILE A 29 -0.35 -24.48 5.44
N LEU A 30 -0.85 -24.85 4.26
CA LEU A 30 -0.63 -24.06 3.04
C LEU A 30 -1.26 -22.68 3.15
N SER A 31 -2.49 -22.59 3.66
CA SER A 31 -3.21 -21.34 3.86
C SER A 31 -2.51 -20.44 4.88
N ALA A 32 -2.08 -21.01 6.02
CA ALA A 32 -1.33 -20.28 7.02
C ALA A 32 0.03 -19.78 6.51
N ALA A 33 0.73 -20.60 5.70
CA ALA A 33 1.99 -20.20 5.08
C ALA A 33 1.79 -19.07 4.06
N TYR A 34 0.73 -19.15 3.25
CA TYR A 34 0.38 -18.13 2.29
C TYR A 34 0.03 -16.80 2.99
N ALA A 35 -0.87 -16.83 3.98
CA ALA A 35 -1.25 -15.65 4.75
C ALA A 35 -0.01 -14.99 5.41
N ARG A 36 0.91 -15.79 5.95
CA ARG A 36 2.15 -15.24 6.52
C ARG A 36 3.07 -14.64 5.45
N ALA A 37 3.12 -15.23 4.26
CA ALA A 37 3.93 -14.70 3.16
C ALA A 37 3.38 -13.38 2.62
N THR A 38 2.05 -13.19 2.60
CA THR A 38 1.39 -11.98 2.07
C THR A 38 1.13 -10.91 3.13
N ALA A 39 1.22 -11.22 4.43
CA ALA A 39 0.91 -10.27 5.50
C ALA A 39 1.69 -8.94 5.42
N VAL A 40 2.95 -8.98 4.96
CA VAL A 40 3.77 -7.77 4.78
C VAL A 40 3.27 -6.94 3.60
N GLU A 41 2.91 -7.59 2.50
CA GLU A 41 2.38 -6.95 1.30
C GLU A 41 1.03 -6.27 1.59
N GLU A 42 0.14 -6.95 2.30
CA GLU A 42 -1.17 -6.40 2.68
C GLU A 42 -1.02 -5.14 3.52
N ARG A 43 -0.16 -5.18 4.55
CA ARG A 43 0.13 -4.02 5.40
C ARG A 43 0.78 -2.87 4.62
N PHE A 44 1.66 -3.20 3.67
CA PHE A 44 2.26 -2.19 2.81
C PHE A 44 1.21 -1.51 1.92
N LEU A 45 0.35 -2.28 1.26
CA LEU A 45 -0.68 -1.75 0.38
C LEU A 45 -1.71 -0.90 1.13
N GLU A 46 -2.07 -1.29 2.35
CA GLU A 46 -2.93 -0.50 3.22
C GLU A 46 -2.30 0.86 3.55
N ALA A 47 -1.08 0.86 4.10
CA ALA A 47 -0.36 2.08 4.42
C ALA A 47 -0.11 2.97 3.19
N PHE A 48 0.12 2.36 2.02
CA PHE A 48 0.30 3.07 0.76
C PHE A 48 -0.99 3.79 0.33
N ARG A 49 -2.15 3.12 0.42
CA ARG A 49 -3.45 3.73 0.11
C ARG A 49 -3.76 4.90 1.04
N GLU A 50 -3.50 4.75 2.34
CA GLU A 50 -3.65 5.84 3.30
C GLU A 50 -2.76 7.04 2.95
N SER A 51 -1.50 6.77 2.59
CA SER A 51 -0.55 7.81 2.18
C SER A 51 -1.06 8.56 0.94
N MET A 52 -1.51 7.82 -0.09
CA MET A 52 -2.08 8.40 -1.31
C MET A 52 -3.34 9.22 -1.04
N SER A 53 -4.21 8.78 -0.13
CA SER A 53 -5.39 9.55 0.27
C SER A 53 -5.01 10.88 0.92
N ARG A 54 -4.07 10.86 1.87
CA ARG A 54 -3.59 12.07 2.56
C ARG A 54 -2.92 13.04 1.59
N ALA A 55 -2.11 12.52 0.66
CA ALA A 55 -1.50 13.34 -0.38
C ALA A 55 -2.57 13.97 -1.29
N GLY A 56 -3.56 13.18 -1.71
CA GLY A 56 -4.69 13.66 -2.50
C GLY A 56 -5.49 14.76 -1.81
N GLU A 57 -5.77 14.60 -0.52
CA GLU A 57 -6.44 15.63 0.30
C GLU A 57 -5.61 16.91 0.41
N ALA A 58 -4.29 16.80 0.61
CA ALA A 58 -3.40 17.95 0.65
C ALA A 58 -3.40 18.71 -0.69
N PHE A 59 -3.28 18.01 -1.81
CA PHE A 59 -3.35 18.64 -3.13
C PHE A 59 -4.73 19.24 -3.42
N ALA A 60 -5.82 18.59 -3.02
CA ALA A 60 -7.16 19.13 -3.18
C ALA A 60 -7.39 20.40 -2.35
N ALA A 61 -6.86 20.44 -1.13
CA ALA A 61 -6.89 21.63 -0.29
C ALA A 61 -6.15 22.81 -0.94
N GLU A 62 -5.04 22.55 -1.63
CA GLU A 62 -4.26 23.58 -2.34
C GLU A 62 -4.85 23.94 -3.71
N ALA A 63 -5.49 23.00 -4.41
CA ALA A 63 -6.12 23.22 -5.72
C ALA A 63 -7.28 24.22 -5.71
N GLY A 64 -7.90 24.46 -4.53
CA GLY A 64 -8.88 25.54 -4.34
C GLY A 64 -8.27 26.94 -4.34
N VAL A 65 -6.95 27.05 -4.17
CA VAL A 65 -6.19 28.29 -4.19
C VAL A 65 -5.52 28.42 -5.56
N GLY A 66 -6.31 28.72 -6.58
CA GLY A 66 -5.76 29.06 -7.89
C GLY A 66 -4.80 30.25 -7.80
N PRO A 67 -3.80 30.35 -8.70
CA PRO A 67 -2.83 31.44 -8.65
C PRO A 67 -3.53 32.80 -8.71
N SER A 68 -3.09 33.73 -7.87
CA SER A 68 -3.63 35.09 -7.81
C SER A 68 -3.47 35.81 -9.14
N LYS A 69 -4.25 36.87 -9.37
CA LYS A 69 -4.11 37.70 -10.58
C LYS A 69 -2.69 38.25 -10.73
N GLU A 70 -2.05 38.60 -9.62
CA GLU A 70 -0.67 39.10 -9.59
C GLU A 70 0.34 38.00 -9.95
N GLN A 71 0.15 36.79 -9.42
CA GLN A 71 0.99 35.64 -9.77
C GLN A 71 0.89 35.29 -11.26
N ARG A 72 -0.32 35.32 -11.83
CA ARG A 72 -0.51 35.10 -13.28
C ARG A 72 0.10 36.22 -14.13
N ALA A 73 0.00 37.47 -13.67
CA ALA A 73 0.62 38.60 -14.37
C ALA A 73 2.15 38.46 -14.39
N ALA A 74 2.76 38.14 -13.24
CA ALA A 74 4.20 37.90 -13.13
C ALA A 74 4.66 36.69 -13.96
N GLU A 75 3.87 35.62 -14.03
CA GLU A 75 4.17 34.46 -14.88
C GLU A 75 4.16 34.82 -16.38
N LEU A 76 3.19 35.62 -16.82
CA LEU A 76 3.10 36.08 -18.21
C LEU A 76 4.24 37.02 -18.58
N GLU A 77 4.65 37.91 -17.68
CA GLU A 77 5.78 38.81 -17.86
C GLU A 77 7.09 38.02 -17.95
N ALA A 78 7.34 37.11 -17.00
CA ALA A 78 8.52 36.25 -17.04
C ALA A 78 8.60 35.37 -18.31
N ARG A 79 7.46 34.93 -18.84
CA ARG A 79 7.42 34.20 -20.13
C ARG A 79 7.84 35.09 -21.30
N ARG A 80 7.35 36.34 -21.35
CA ARG A 80 7.73 37.29 -22.41
C ARG A 80 9.22 37.59 -22.37
N ASP A 81 9.77 37.84 -21.19
CA ASP A 81 11.20 38.11 -21.02
C ASP A 81 12.08 36.94 -21.48
N LEU A 82 11.63 35.70 -21.27
CA LEU A 82 12.32 34.49 -21.75
C LEU A 82 12.23 34.33 -23.26
N ASP A 83 11.08 34.65 -23.86
CA ASP A 83 10.92 34.58 -25.32
C ASP A 83 11.77 35.67 -26.00
N GLU A 84 11.82 36.88 -25.44
CA GLU A 84 12.67 37.99 -25.91
C GLU A 84 14.18 37.71 -25.77
N GLN A 85 14.60 36.91 -24.79
CA GLN A 85 16.00 36.50 -24.61
C GLN A 85 16.43 35.36 -25.56
N ARG A 86 15.49 34.72 -26.27
CA ARG A 86 15.77 33.59 -27.16
C ARG A 86 15.82 33.97 -28.65
N GLU A 87 15.48 35.21 -28.99
CA GLU A 87 15.69 35.83 -30.32
C GLU A 87 17.03 36.57 -30.38
#